data_AF-A0A8H2VHV3-F1
#
_entry.id   AF-A0A8H2VHV3-F1
#
_cell.length_a   1.000
_cell.length_b   1.000
_cell.length_c   1.000
_cell.angle_alpha   90.00
_cell.angle_beta   90.00
_cell.angle_gamma   90.00
#
_symmetry.space_group_name_H-M   'P 1'
#
loop_
_entity.id
_entity.type
_entity.pdbx_description
1 polymer ?
#
loop_
_entity_poly.entity_id
_entity_poly.type
_entity_poly.pdbx_seq_one_letter_code
_entity_poly.pdbx_strand_id
1 'polypeptide(L)'
;MSKSATSFPWYLTQPEEELVNKFNYIQQTEDSHLREATNGTKNSKWSLGVSIKEQNDYRNRYVNIMPYERNRVKLPVLKGNDYINGSYVKVDVDDQSTTPGHYIATQGPTKHTWQQFWQMCYHECESNDIVIVMVTPLVERGREKCFPYWPQGNDTNDMLKLIPNVQSPGGPDDTSIFKTEMKLQYVSSSRFDDNYTLTTMMLGPTEGDIGSQKRVHHFYFDQWKDMSRPEEIIPIMELSRHSHKLNVSGNPIIVHCSAGVGRSGTFIALDHLLHDTKDFMVQNKGDDKNETYMLKPVADYTKDLIEQIVSQLRSQRMKMVQLKDQYVFIYHAAELLYTLDRNNVLDEL
;
A
#
# COMPACT_ATOMS: atom_id res chain seq x y z
N MET A 1 -38.49 4.54 23.94
CA MET A 1 -37.06 4.19 24.06
C MET A 1 -36.38 4.62 22.77
N SER A 2 -35.68 5.76 22.77
CA SER A 2 -34.99 6.25 21.57
C SER A 2 -33.80 5.35 21.28
N LYS A 3 -33.83 4.64 20.15
CA LYS A 3 -32.62 4.00 19.60
C LYS A 3 -31.57 5.11 19.44
N SER A 4 -30.50 5.05 20.22
CA SER A 4 -29.34 5.92 20.07
C SER A 4 -28.84 5.78 18.65
N ALA A 5 -29.10 6.77 17.80
CA ALA A 5 -28.56 6.81 16.45
C ALA A 5 -27.03 6.80 16.52
N THR A 6 -26.37 6.01 15.67
CA THR A 6 -24.93 6.07 15.49
C THR A 6 -24.58 7.50 15.10
N SER A 7 -23.87 8.22 15.98
CA SER A 7 -23.37 9.56 15.66
C SER A 7 -22.19 9.41 14.72
N PHE A 8 -22.21 10.10 13.59
CA PHE A 8 -21.05 10.18 12.71
C PHE A 8 -19.91 10.91 13.44
N PRO A 9 -18.65 10.52 13.24
CA PRO A 9 -17.52 11.35 13.63
C PRO A 9 -17.65 12.73 12.97
N TRP A 10 -17.37 13.80 13.72
CA TRP A 10 -17.55 15.18 13.23
C TRP A 10 -16.80 15.43 11.91
N TYR A 11 -15.61 14.84 11.77
CA TYR A 11 -14.75 15.03 10.61
C TYR A 11 -15.32 14.41 9.33
N LEU A 12 -16.28 13.49 9.41
CA LEU A 12 -16.98 12.96 8.23
C LEU A 12 -18.11 13.88 7.74
N THR A 13 -18.56 14.83 8.57
CA THR A 13 -19.69 15.72 8.25
C THR A 13 -19.26 17.10 7.74
N GLN A 14 -17.96 17.26 7.45
CA GLN A 14 -17.38 18.51 6.97
C GLN A 14 -17.81 18.80 5.53
N PRO A 15 -18.09 20.07 5.16
CA PRO A 15 -18.32 20.44 3.77
C PRO A 15 -17.11 20.11 2.88
N GLU A 16 -17.35 19.76 1.61
CA GLU A 16 -16.27 19.42 0.68
C GLU A 16 -15.22 20.55 0.55
N GLU A 17 -15.65 21.82 0.61
CA GLU A 17 -14.75 22.99 0.60
C GLU A 17 -13.68 22.92 1.69
N GLU A 18 -14.06 22.52 2.92
CA GLU A 18 -13.12 22.37 4.03
C GLU A 18 -12.15 21.21 3.80
N LEU A 19 -12.64 20.10 3.22
CA LEU A 19 -11.77 18.97 2.83
C LEU A 19 -10.73 19.41 1.78
N VAL A 20 -11.12 20.27 0.84
CA VAL A 20 -10.17 20.82 -0.15
C VAL A 20 -9.11 21.67 0.53
N ASN A 21 -9.51 22.51 1.49
CA ASN A 21 -8.59 23.39 2.21
C ASN A 21 -7.54 22.58 2.97
N LYS A 22 -7.94 21.48 3.62
CA LYS A 22 -7.02 20.54 4.28
C LYS A 22 -6.07 19.89 3.30
N PHE A 23 -6.57 19.40 2.16
CA PHE A 23 -5.73 18.82 1.12
C PHE A 23 -4.68 19.83 0.62
N ASN A 24 -5.08 21.09 0.42
CA ASN A 24 -4.17 22.17 0.01
C ASN A 24 -3.11 22.45 1.09
N TYR A 25 -3.48 22.45 2.36
CA TYR A 25 -2.54 22.61 3.48
C TYR A 25 -1.50 21.48 3.51
N ILE A 26 -1.95 20.22 3.36
CA ILE A 26 -1.06 19.05 3.26
C ILE A 26 -0.12 19.21 2.05
N GLN A 27 -0.63 19.68 0.91
CA GLN A 27 0.18 19.93 -0.30
C GLN A 27 1.26 20.99 -0.06
N GLN A 28 0.90 22.12 0.53
CA GLN A 28 1.85 23.21 0.84
C GLN A 28 2.95 22.76 1.80
N THR A 29 2.58 21.95 2.80
CA THR A 29 3.52 21.36 3.76
C THR A 29 4.51 20.43 3.06
N GLU A 30 4.03 19.53 2.20
CA GLU A 30 4.90 18.66 1.40
C GLU A 30 5.79 19.44 0.44
N ASP A 31 5.28 20.46 -0.24
CA ASP A 31 6.09 21.26 -1.16
C ASP A 31 7.24 21.96 -0.41
N SER A 32 7.05 22.32 0.87
CA SER A 32 8.13 22.80 1.72
C SER A 32 9.18 21.72 2.00
N HIS A 33 8.75 20.48 2.29
CA HIS A 33 9.65 19.35 2.47
C HIS A 33 10.47 19.04 1.19
N LEU A 34 9.83 19.08 0.02
CA LEU A 34 10.48 18.85 -1.27
C LEU A 34 11.46 19.96 -1.64
N ARG A 35 11.15 21.23 -1.31
CA ARG A 35 12.11 22.34 -1.43
C ARG A 35 13.32 22.13 -0.53
N GLU A 36 13.12 21.68 0.71
CA GLU A 36 14.21 21.37 1.62
C GLU A 36 15.09 20.22 1.08
N ALA A 37 14.46 19.17 0.54
CA ALA A 37 15.13 18.02 -0.07
C ALA A 37 16.01 18.39 -1.27
N THR A 38 15.56 19.33 -2.09
CA THR A 38 16.25 19.76 -3.33
C THR A 38 17.34 20.80 -3.07
N ASN A 39 17.21 21.63 -2.03
CA ASN A 39 18.20 22.65 -1.67
C ASN A 39 19.48 22.09 -1.01
N GLY A 40 19.79 20.81 -1.19
CA GLY A 40 21.13 20.26 -0.97
C GLY A 40 21.54 19.98 0.47
N THR A 41 20.60 19.90 1.40
CA THR A 41 20.91 19.55 2.79
C THR A 41 21.05 18.03 2.92
N LYS A 42 22.30 17.53 2.80
CA LYS A 42 22.61 16.11 3.10
C LYS A 42 22.08 15.65 4.45
N ASN A 43 21.89 16.59 5.38
CA ASN A 43 21.40 16.37 6.74
C ASN A 43 19.89 16.58 6.90
N SER A 44 19.14 16.89 5.83
CA SER A 44 17.69 16.98 5.93
C SER A 44 17.07 15.60 6.03
N LYS A 45 16.07 15.47 6.91
CA LYS A 45 15.22 14.29 6.98
C LYS A 45 14.50 14.03 5.64
N TRP A 46 14.28 15.05 4.82
CA TRP A 46 13.60 14.95 3.52
C TRP A 46 14.54 14.62 2.36
N SER A 47 15.84 14.43 2.60
CA SER A 47 16.80 14.05 1.56
C SER A 47 16.34 12.84 0.74
N LEU A 48 16.52 12.91 -0.57
CA LEU A 48 16.27 11.80 -1.50
C LEU A 48 17.49 10.87 -1.65
N GLY A 49 18.64 11.28 -1.12
CA GLY A 49 19.83 10.44 -0.98
C GLY A 49 20.28 9.74 -2.26
N VAL A 50 20.35 8.41 -2.25
CA VAL A 50 20.86 7.64 -3.40
C VAL A 50 19.87 7.61 -4.56
N SER A 51 18.58 7.87 -4.34
CA SER A 51 17.54 7.74 -5.36
C SER A 51 17.71 8.71 -6.54
N ILE A 52 18.37 9.85 -6.31
CA ILE A 52 18.64 10.89 -7.33
C ILE A 52 19.97 10.70 -8.07
N LYS A 53 20.72 9.64 -7.78
CA LYS A 53 21.97 9.35 -8.50
C LYS A 53 21.64 8.73 -9.86
N GLU A 54 22.31 9.16 -10.92
CA GLU A 54 22.12 8.69 -12.30
C GLU A 54 22.19 7.15 -12.42
N GLN A 55 23.07 6.50 -11.66
CA GLN A 55 23.17 5.03 -11.60
C GLN A 55 21.86 4.31 -11.19
N ASN A 56 20.90 5.03 -10.60
CA ASN A 56 19.60 4.52 -10.16
C ASN A 56 18.45 4.92 -11.09
N ASP A 57 18.68 5.63 -12.20
CA ASP A 57 17.62 6.08 -13.09
C ASP A 57 16.80 4.92 -13.66
N TYR A 58 17.45 3.81 -14.04
CA TYR A 58 16.77 2.59 -14.50
C TYR A 58 15.96 1.87 -13.42
N ARG A 59 16.20 2.20 -12.14
CA ARG A 59 15.47 1.67 -10.99
C ARG A 59 14.24 2.51 -10.64
N ASN A 60 14.09 3.69 -11.25
CA ASN A 60 13.00 4.61 -11.04
C ASN A 60 12.05 4.63 -12.26
N ARG A 61 10.77 4.33 -12.04
CA ARG A 61 9.76 4.43 -13.12
C ARG A 61 9.49 5.88 -13.49
N TYR A 62 9.54 6.80 -12.51
CA TYR A 62 9.28 8.22 -12.70
C TYR A 62 10.36 9.05 -12.00
N VAL A 63 10.98 9.96 -12.74
CA VAL A 63 12.09 10.82 -12.24
C VAL A 63 11.69 11.73 -11.09
N ASN A 64 10.40 12.03 -10.95
CA ASN A 64 9.86 12.93 -9.94
C ASN A 64 9.17 12.21 -8.76
N ILE A 65 9.24 10.87 -8.70
CA ILE A 65 8.67 10.09 -7.61
C ILE A 65 9.75 9.20 -7.02
N MET A 66 10.34 9.66 -5.91
CA MET A 66 11.48 9.03 -5.25
C MET A 66 11.15 8.76 -3.77
N PRO A 67 11.71 7.70 -3.16
CA PRO A 67 11.62 7.51 -1.71
C PRO A 67 12.52 8.53 -0.99
N TYR A 68 12.15 8.92 0.24
CA TYR A 68 13.09 9.62 1.11
C TYR A 68 14.18 8.63 1.59
N GLU A 69 15.42 9.09 1.70
CA GLU A 69 16.56 8.23 2.04
C GLU A 69 16.41 7.59 3.43
N ARG A 70 15.83 8.32 4.38
CA ARG A 70 15.72 7.88 5.78
C ARG A 70 14.86 6.64 6.00
N ASN A 71 13.94 6.35 5.09
CA ASN A 71 12.99 5.22 5.19
C ASN A 71 12.79 4.50 3.85
N ARG A 72 13.71 4.66 2.89
CA ARG A 72 13.72 3.79 1.71
C ARG A 72 13.99 2.35 2.13
N VAL A 73 13.44 1.41 1.38
CA VAL A 73 13.80 0.00 1.51
C VAL A 73 15.22 -0.21 1.01
N LYS A 74 16.02 -1.01 1.72
CA LYS A 74 17.39 -1.34 1.37
C LYS A 74 17.50 -2.84 1.13
N LEU A 75 17.77 -3.22 -0.12
CA LEU A 75 17.89 -4.62 -0.50
C LEU A 75 19.09 -5.26 0.24
N PRO A 76 18.97 -6.49 0.77
CA PRO A 76 20.02 -7.15 1.53
C PRO A 76 21.06 -7.79 0.58
N VAL A 77 21.72 -6.93 -0.19
CA VAL A 77 22.79 -7.33 -1.10
C VAL A 77 24.06 -7.65 -0.32
N LEU A 78 24.76 -8.71 -0.73
CA LEU A 78 26.12 -9.00 -0.26
C LEU A 78 27.11 -7.96 -0.81
N LYS A 79 26.85 -7.45 -2.02
CA LYS A 79 27.69 -6.47 -2.70
C LYS A 79 26.89 -5.72 -3.77
N GLY A 80 27.23 -4.45 -3.97
CA GLY A 80 26.72 -3.64 -5.07
C GLY A 80 25.57 -2.72 -4.66
N ASN A 81 24.62 -2.51 -5.55
CA ASN A 81 23.54 -1.54 -5.39
C ASN A 81 22.38 -2.10 -4.55
N ASP A 82 22.08 -1.46 -3.41
CA ASP A 82 21.00 -1.84 -2.49
C ASP A 82 19.65 -1.15 -2.83
N TYR A 83 19.60 -0.34 -3.88
CA TYR A 83 18.49 0.55 -4.14
C TYR A 83 17.29 -0.15 -4.79
N ILE A 84 16.11 0.13 -4.27
CA ILE A 84 14.79 -0.08 -4.88
C ILE A 84 13.90 1.13 -4.57
N ASN A 85 13.05 1.53 -5.51
CA ASN A 85 12.09 2.63 -5.27
C ASN A 85 10.89 2.14 -4.44
N GLY A 86 11.10 2.02 -3.14
CA GLY A 86 10.09 1.67 -2.15
C GLY A 86 10.40 2.32 -0.80
N SER A 87 9.36 2.55 0.00
CA SER A 87 9.47 3.17 1.32
C SER A 87 8.75 2.31 2.36
N TYR A 88 9.36 2.16 3.52
CA TYR A 88 8.63 1.74 4.71
C TYR A 88 7.66 2.85 5.12
N VAL A 89 6.41 2.48 5.37
CA VAL A 89 5.35 3.39 5.76
C VAL A 89 4.65 2.81 6.99
N LYS A 90 4.64 3.59 8.08
CA LYS A 90 3.95 3.26 9.32
C LYS A 90 2.81 4.25 9.55
N VAL A 91 1.61 3.77 9.87
CA VAL A 91 0.50 4.64 10.29
C VAL A 91 0.15 4.31 11.73
N ASP A 92 0.18 5.33 12.59
CA ASP A 92 0.00 5.19 14.02
C ASP A 92 -0.52 6.53 14.56
N VAL A 93 -1.84 6.70 14.50
CA VAL A 93 -2.51 7.93 14.93
C VAL A 93 -2.83 7.83 16.42
N ASP A 94 -2.25 8.76 17.18
CA ASP A 94 -2.48 8.88 18.62
C ASP A 94 -3.98 8.87 18.96
N ASP A 95 -4.30 8.16 20.05
CA ASP A 95 -5.65 7.96 20.59
C ASP A 95 -6.65 7.23 19.69
N GLN A 96 -6.34 7.01 18.41
CA GLN A 96 -7.22 6.34 17.44
C GLN A 96 -6.73 4.98 17.00
N SER A 97 -5.42 4.80 16.77
CA SER A 97 -4.91 3.53 16.28
C SER A 97 -4.95 2.47 17.37
N THR A 98 -5.49 1.29 17.05
CA THR A 98 -5.51 0.13 17.96
C THR A 98 -4.23 -0.68 17.82
N THR A 99 -3.72 -0.79 16.61
CA THR A 99 -2.36 -1.26 16.33
C THR A 99 -1.71 -0.37 15.27
N PRO A 100 -0.37 -0.30 15.22
CA PRO A 100 0.28 0.42 14.14
C PRO A 100 0.19 -0.35 12.82
N GLY A 101 -0.26 0.33 11.77
CA GLY A 101 -0.28 -0.21 10.41
C GLY A 101 1.13 -0.22 9.82
N HIS A 102 1.57 -1.38 9.33
CA HIS A 102 2.90 -1.57 8.72
C HIS A 102 2.77 -1.87 7.23
N TYR A 103 3.38 -1.03 6.39
CA TYR A 103 3.30 -1.13 4.94
C TYR A 103 4.66 -0.92 4.26
N ILE A 104 4.79 -1.46 3.06
CA ILE A 104 5.79 -1.04 2.09
C ILE A 104 5.08 -0.45 0.88
N ALA A 105 5.22 0.85 0.67
CA ALA A 105 4.70 1.54 -0.50
C ALA A 105 5.79 1.64 -1.56
N THR A 106 5.55 1.05 -2.73
CA THR A 106 6.57 0.94 -3.80
C THR A 106 5.98 1.20 -5.18
N GLN A 107 6.83 1.50 -6.16
CA GLN A 107 6.40 1.65 -7.55
C GLN A 107 5.98 0.31 -8.16
N GLY A 108 5.18 0.34 -9.22
CA GLY A 108 4.91 -0.84 -10.03
C GLY A 108 6.20 -1.33 -10.69
N PRO A 109 6.61 -2.59 -10.47
CA PRO A 109 7.86 -3.11 -11.03
C PRO A 109 7.98 -2.84 -12.53
N THR A 110 9.19 -2.50 -12.99
CA THR A 110 9.49 -2.36 -14.41
C THR A 110 10.08 -3.67 -14.93
N LYS A 111 10.24 -3.78 -16.26
CA LYS A 111 10.99 -4.89 -16.88
C LYS A 111 12.42 -5.03 -16.35
N HIS A 112 12.99 -3.96 -15.77
CA HIS A 112 14.32 -3.96 -15.20
C HIS A 112 14.32 -4.30 -13.70
N THR A 113 13.30 -3.88 -12.94
CA THR A 113 13.34 -3.93 -11.47
C THR A 113 12.57 -5.07 -10.82
N TRP A 114 11.90 -5.91 -11.62
CA TRP A 114 11.00 -6.93 -11.07
C TRP A 114 11.70 -8.02 -10.26
N GLN A 115 12.98 -8.30 -10.56
CA GLN A 115 13.77 -9.29 -9.83
C GLN A 115 14.14 -8.77 -8.43
N GLN A 116 14.49 -7.49 -8.32
CA GLN A 116 14.77 -6.81 -7.06
C GLN A 116 13.50 -6.69 -6.21
N PHE A 117 12.34 -6.49 -6.85
CA PHE A 117 11.05 -6.47 -6.16
C PHE A 117 10.79 -7.79 -5.42
N TRP A 118 11.08 -8.94 -6.03
CA TRP A 118 10.91 -10.22 -5.33
C TRP A 118 11.93 -10.46 -4.23
N GLN A 119 13.17 -10.00 -4.40
CA GLN A 119 14.17 -9.99 -3.32
C GLN A 119 13.66 -9.17 -2.12
N MET A 120 13.10 -7.98 -2.38
CA MET A 120 12.45 -7.17 -1.36
C MET A 120 11.31 -7.94 -0.66
N CYS A 121 10.36 -8.47 -1.42
CA CYS A 121 9.21 -9.19 -0.84
C CYS A 121 9.62 -10.35 0.07
N TYR A 122 10.62 -11.13 -0.34
CA TYR A 122 11.09 -12.28 0.44
C TYR A 122 11.73 -11.87 1.77
N HIS A 123 12.54 -10.81 1.75
CA HIS A 123 13.36 -10.41 2.88
C HIS A 123 12.65 -9.48 3.87
N GLU A 124 11.72 -8.66 3.40
CA GLU A 124 11.02 -7.69 4.25
C GLU A 124 9.81 -8.29 5.00
N CYS A 125 9.29 -9.43 4.54
CA CYS A 125 8.20 -10.13 5.21
C CYS A 125 8.76 -11.28 6.05
N GLU A 126 8.80 -11.18 7.37
CA GLU A 126 9.34 -12.25 8.23
C GLU A 126 8.44 -13.49 8.29
N SER A 127 7.14 -13.32 8.05
CA SER A 127 6.15 -14.38 8.03
C SER A 127 6.34 -15.37 6.87
N ASN A 128 5.71 -16.55 6.99
CA ASN A 128 5.55 -17.48 5.89
C ASN A 128 4.55 -16.99 4.83
N ASP A 129 3.75 -15.99 5.15
CA ASP A 129 2.76 -15.38 4.27
C ASP A 129 3.19 -13.95 3.87
N ILE A 130 3.21 -13.68 2.57
CA ILE A 130 3.52 -12.39 1.97
C ILE A 130 2.24 -11.87 1.33
N VAL A 131 1.78 -10.68 1.70
CA VAL A 131 0.60 -10.05 1.09
C VAL A 131 1.03 -8.88 0.22
N ILE A 132 0.62 -8.94 -1.05
CA ILE A 132 0.88 -7.88 -2.03
C ILE A 132 -0.44 -7.37 -2.58
N VAL A 133 -0.64 -6.06 -2.54
CA VAL A 133 -1.81 -5.38 -3.11
C VAL A 133 -1.38 -4.49 -4.28
N MET A 134 -1.76 -4.90 -5.48
CA MET A 134 -1.53 -4.20 -6.75
C MET A 134 -2.81 -3.49 -7.19
N VAL A 135 -2.85 -2.16 -7.06
CA VAL A 135 -4.00 -1.30 -7.42
C VAL A 135 -3.71 -0.49 -8.69
N THR A 136 -3.33 -1.16 -9.77
CA THR A 136 -3.17 -0.55 -11.10
C THR A 136 -3.29 -1.61 -12.17
N PRO A 137 -3.99 -1.40 -13.29
CA PRO A 137 -3.84 -2.24 -14.47
C PRO A 137 -2.40 -2.18 -15.02
N LEU A 138 -2.02 -3.20 -15.81
CA LEU A 138 -0.69 -3.29 -16.44
C LEU A 138 -0.44 -2.18 -17.46
N VAL A 139 -1.47 -1.81 -18.25
CA VAL A 139 -1.39 -0.80 -19.31
C VAL A 139 -2.59 0.14 -19.22
N GLU A 140 -2.34 1.44 -19.36
CA GLU A 140 -3.39 2.45 -19.42
C GLU A 140 -3.11 3.47 -20.50
N ARG A 141 -4.12 3.78 -21.32
CA ARG A 141 -4.01 4.75 -22.43
C ARG A 141 -2.76 4.48 -23.30
N GLY A 142 -2.46 3.20 -23.54
CA GLY A 142 -1.30 2.76 -24.32
C GLY A 142 0.05 2.84 -23.62
N ARG A 143 0.12 3.19 -22.33
CA ARG A 143 1.36 3.28 -21.56
C ARG A 143 1.44 2.16 -20.52
N GLU A 144 2.59 1.48 -20.46
CA GLU A 144 2.87 0.51 -19.40
C GLU A 144 2.89 1.21 -18.03
N LYS A 145 2.05 0.74 -17.12
CA LYS A 145 1.96 1.20 -15.73
C LYS A 145 2.63 0.25 -14.76
N CYS A 146 2.65 -1.03 -15.08
CA CYS A 146 3.34 -2.07 -14.33
C CYS A 146 3.74 -3.20 -15.28
N PHE A 147 4.94 -3.75 -15.10
CA PHE A 147 5.37 -4.96 -15.80
C PHE A 147 4.66 -6.19 -15.20
N PRO A 148 4.26 -7.21 -15.98
CA PRO A 148 3.71 -8.47 -15.45
C PRO A 148 4.80 -9.30 -14.76
N TYR A 149 5.10 -8.94 -13.51
CA TYR A 149 6.26 -9.44 -12.76
C TYR A 149 6.05 -10.80 -12.08
N TRP A 150 4.88 -11.42 -12.23
CA TRP A 150 4.52 -12.69 -11.62
C TRP A 150 4.04 -13.71 -12.67
N PRO A 151 4.19 -15.03 -12.43
CA PRO A 151 3.62 -16.06 -13.30
C PRO A 151 2.08 -16.06 -13.18
N GLN A 152 1.37 -16.07 -14.31
CA GLN A 152 -0.09 -16.02 -14.32
C GLN A 152 -0.73 -17.40 -14.56
N GLY A 153 0.08 -18.43 -14.81
CA GLY A 153 -0.42 -19.80 -15.02
C GLY A 153 -1.16 -19.99 -16.34
N ASN A 154 -0.90 -19.14 -17.34
CA ASN A 154 -1.58 -19.21 -18.65
C ASN A 154 -1.19 -20.46 -19.46
N ASP A 155 0.07 -20.89 -19.34
CA ASP A 155 0.61 -22.11 -19.95
C ASP A 155 1.80 -22.65 -19.14
N THR A 156 2.41 -23.76 -19.59
CA THR A 156 3.54 -24.41 -18.89
C THR A 156 4.77 -23.52 -18.73
N ASN A 157 4.98 -22.54 -19.61
CA ASN A 157 6.10 -21.60 -19.56
C ASN A 157 5.82 -20.41 -18.63
N ASP A 158 4.55 -20.20 -18.23
CA ASP A 158 4.11 -19.15 -17.31
C ASP A 158 3.76 -19.67 -15.91
N MET A 159 4.37 -20.79 -15.51
CA MET A 159 4.22 -21.39 -14.18
C MET A 159 5.35 -21.00 -13.22
N LEU A 160 6.47 -20.50 -13.73
CA LEU A 160 7.70 -20.31 -12.97
C LEU A 160 8.45 -19.05 -13.44
N LYS A 161 8.90 -18.23 -12.49
CA LYS A 161 9.90 -17.19 -12.73
C LYS A 161 11.14 -17.41 -11.87
N LEU A 162 12.31 -17.42 -12.50
CA LEU A 162 13.59 -17.45 -11.81
C LEU A 162 14.05 -16.02 -11.51
N ILE A 163 14.60 -15.82 -10.31
CA ILE A 163 15.09 -14.54 -9.80
C ILE A 163 16.59 -14.74 -9.49
N PRO A 164 17.47 -14.47 -10.47
CA PRO A 164 18.92 -14.64 -10.31
C PRO A 164 19.46 -13.88 -9.11
N ASN A 165 20.53 -14.42 -8.51
CA ASN A 165 21.22 -13.74 -7.40
C ASN A 165 22.10 -12.57 -7.86
N VAL A 166 22.51 -12.53 -9.12
CA VAL A 166 23.21 -11.38 -9.71
C VAL A 166 22.26 -10.67 -10.65
N GLN A 167 22.00 -9.40 -10.39
CA GLN A 167 21.00 -8.62 -11.12
C GLN A 167 21.57 -7.26 -11.52
N SER A 168 21.47 -6.89 -12.79
CA SER A 168 22.11 -5.69 -13.35
C SER A 168 21.16 -4.81 -14.18
N PRO A 169 20.11 -4.21 -13.58
CA PRO A 169 19.05 -3.52 -14.32
C PRO A 169 19.52 -2.38 -15.23
N GLY A 170 20.49 -1.59 -14.77
CA GLY A 170 21.13 -0.50 -15.52
C GLY A 170 22.45 -0.88 -16.20
N GLY A 171 22.82 -2.16 -16.25
CA GLY A 171 24.10 -2.63 -16.81
C GLY A 171 25.20 -2.88 -15.77
N PRO A 172 26.47 -3.01 -16.19
CA PRO A 172 27.57 -3.45 -15.32
C PRO A 172 27.78 -2.59 -14.06
N ASP A 173 27.59 -1.27 -14.19
CA ASP A 173 27.75 -0.30 -13.09
C ASP A 173 26.58 -0.29 -12.10
N ASP A 174 25.48 -0.96 -12.44
CA ASP A 174 24.28 -1.10 -11.62
C ASP A 174 24.02 -2.56 -11.24
N THR A 175 24.97 -3.18 -10.54
CA THR A 175 24.89 -4.60 -10.16
C THR A 175 24.49 -4.77 -8.69
N SER A 176 23.54 -5.66 -8.42
CA SER A 176 23.16 -6.16 -7.10
C SER A 176 23.51 -7.65 -6.99
N ILE A 177 24.28 -8.04 -5.98
CA ILE A 177 24.62 -9.45 -5.70
C ILE A 177 23.93 -9.87 -4.40
N PHE A 178 22.99 -10.81 -4.49
CA PHE A 178 22.26 -11.40 -3.39
C PHE A 178 22.88 -12.72 -2.93
N LYS A 179 22.53 -13.15 -1.72
CA LYS A 179 23.00 -14.43 -1.18
C LYS A 179 22.50 -15.62 -1.98
N THR A 180 21.27 -15.56 -2.47
CA THR A 180 20.59 -16.71 -3.09
C THR A 180 19.85 -16.32 -4.35
N GLU A 181 19.83 -17.25 -5.30
CA GLU A 181 18.86 -17.25 -6.38
C GLU A 181 17.52 -17.73 -5.83
N MET A 182 16.42 -17.16 -6.32
CA MET A 182 15.07 -17.53 -5.90
C MET A 182 14.22 -17.98 -7.09
N LYS A 183 13.13 -18.66 -6.77
CA LYS A 183 12.08 -19.02 -7.71
C LYS A 183 10.74 -18.57 -7.18
N LEU A 184 9.86 -18.19 -8.10
CA LEU A 184 8.46 -17.88 -7.86
C LEU A 184 7.61 -18.83 -8.69
N GLN A 185 6.82 -19.66 -8.03
CA GLN A 185 6.02 -20.71 -8.67
C GLN A 185 4.53 -20.38 -8.52
N TYR A 186 3.80 -20.43 -9.63
CA TYR A 186 2.34 -20.33 -9.62
C TYR A 186 1.71 -21.51 -8.88
N VAL A 187 0.66 -21.24 -8.11
CA VAL A 187 -0.14 -22.28 -7.44
C VAL A 187 -1.59 -22.24 -7.94
N SER A 188 -2.26 -21.10 -7.80
CA SER A 188 -3.66 -20.94 -8.17
C SER A 188 -4.03 -19.47 -8.39
N SER A 189 -5.15 -19.24 -9.07
CA SER A 189 -5.72 -17.92 -9.27
C SER A 189 -7.25 -17.98 -9.22
N SER A 190 -7.86 -16.99 -8.58
CA SER A 190 -9.31 -16.84 -8.47
C SER A 190 -9.71 -15.38 -8.68
N ARG A 191 -10.76 -15.13 -9.48
CA ARG A 191 -11.40 -13.81 -9.61
C ARG A 191 -12.55 -13.71 -8.61
N PHE A 192 -12.62 -12.59 -7.89
CA PHE A 192 -13.68 -12.30 -6.91
C PHE A 192 -14.57 -11.20 -7.46
N ASP A 193 -15.85 -11.52 -7.66
CA ASP A 193 -16.94 -10.60 -8.07
C ASP A 193 -16.59 -9.69 -9.24
N ASP A 194 -15.79 -10.21 -10.19
CA ASP A 194 -15.18 -9.47 -11.29
C ASP A 194 -14.33 -8.24 -10.90
N ASN A 195 -14.10 -8.01 -9.60
CA ASN A 195 -13.42 -6.85 -9.02
C ASN A 195 -11.90 -7.00 -9.01
N TYR A 196 -11.39 -8.07 -8.42
CA TYR A 196 -9.95 -8.34 -8.30
C TYR A 196 -9.62 -9.82 -8.45
N THR A 197 -8.36 -10.08 -8.78
CA THR A 197 -7.81 -11.42 -8.89
C THR A 197 -6.85 -11.69 -7.72
N LEU A 198 -7.06 -12.78 -6.99
CA LEU A 198 -6.07 -13.31 -6.05
C LEU A 198 -5.27 -14.41 -6.74
N THR A 199 -3.96 -14.21 -6.86
CA THR A 199 -3.02 -15.24 -7.32
C THR A 199 -2.19 -15.72 -6.15
N THR A 200 -2.25 -17.02 -5.86
CA THR A 200 -1.40 -17.67 -4.86
C THR A 200 -0.14 -18.20 -5.53
N MET A 201 1.02 -17.92 -4.95
CA MET A 201 2.32 -18.36 -5.44
C MET A 201 3.22 -18.85 -4.30
N MET A 202 4.26 -19.62 -4.64
CA MET A 202 5.33 -19.99 -3.72
C MET A 202 6.62 -19.28 -4.10
N LEU A 203 7.18 -18.50 -3.18
CA LEU A 203 8.44 -17.78 -3.32
C LEU A 203 9.49 -18.35 -2.37
N GLY A 204 10.68 -18.62 -2.87
CA GLY A 204 11.81 -18.91 -1.98
C GLY A 204 13.08 -19.25 -2.75
N PRO A 205 14.16 -19.58 -2.03
CA PRO A 205 15.43 -19.97 -2.64
C PRO A 205 15.26 -21.15 -3.60
N THR A 206 16.07 -21.20 -4.66
CA THR A 206 16.12 -22.38 -5.55
C THR A 206 16.73 -23.59 -4.84
N GLU A 207 17.71 -23.34 -3.95
CA GLU A 207 18.36 -24.34 -3.11
C GLU A 207 17.64 -24.45 -1.75
N GLY A 208 17.08 -25.63 -1.47
CA GLY A 208 16.18 -25.85 -0.32
C GLY A 208 16.80 -25.68 1.07
N ASP A 209 18.13 -25.73 1.18
CA ASP A 209 18.83 -25.67 2.46
C ASP A 209 19.11 -24.24 2.94
N ILE A 210 18.86 -23.22 2.11
CA ILE A 210 19.28 -21.83 2.38
C ILE A 210 18.14 -20.96 2.98
N GLY A 211 16.88 -21.38 2.88
CA GLY A 211 15.76 -20.64 3.45
C GLY A 211 14.40 -21.30 3.19
N SER A 212 13.39 -20.86 3.94
CA SER A 212 12.03 -21.38 3.79
C SER A 212 11.35 -20.84 2.52
N GLN A 213 10.44 -21.65 1.97
CA GLN A 213 9.47 -21.18 0.99
C GLN A 213 8.37 -20.40 1.71
N LYS A 214 7.93 -19.30 1.09
CA LYS A 214 6.87 -18.41 1.56
C LYS A 214 5.72 -18.43 0.56
N ARG A 215 4.50 -18.41 1.08
CA ARG A 215 3.28 -18.29 0.28
C ARG A 215 3.02 -16.82 0.02
N VAL A 216 2.81 -16.47 -1.24
CA VAL A 216 2.49 -15.11 -1.67
C VAL A 216 1.01 -15.05 -2.01
N HIS A 217 0.30 -14.13 -1.37
CA HIS A 217 -1.07 -13.73 -1.69
C HIS A 217 -0.99 -12.44 -2.49
N HIS A 218 -1.07 -12.56 -3.83
CA HIS A 218 -1.00 -11.42 -4.73
C HIS A 218 -2.39 -11.01 -5.17
N PHE A 219 -2.82 -9.85 -4.70
CA PHE A 219 -4.09 -9.23 -5.07
C PHE A 219 -3.87 -8.25 -6.22
N TYR A 220 -4.57 -8.46 -7.32
CA TYR A 220 -4.53 -7.61 -8.50
C TYR A 220 -5.89 -6.96 -8.76
N PHE A 221 -5.98 -5.66 -8.49
CA PHE A 221 -7.14 -4.81 -8.75
C PHE A 221 -6.86 -3.94 -9.97
N ASP A 222 -7.45 -4.32 -11.11
CA ASP A 222 -7.20 -3.73 -12.43
C ASP A 222 -8.22 -2.66 -12.84
N GLN A 223 -9.34 -2.55 -12.12
CA GLN A 223 -10.40 -1.61 -12.42
C GLN A 223 -10.09 -0.15 -11.99
N TRP A 224 -9.07 0.07 -11.16
CA TRP A 224 -8.70 1.41 -10.69
C TRP A 224 -7.85 2.14 -11.73
N LYS A 225 -8.48 2.94 -12.59
CA LYS A 225 -7.79 3.77 -13.59
C LYS A 225 -6.87 4.82 -12.92
N ASP A 226 -5.79 5.20 -13.59
CA ASP A 226 -4.78 6.15 -13.09
C ASP A 226 -5.36 7.57 -13.04
N MET A 227 -4.91 8.34 -12.05
CA MET A 227 -5.36 9.71 -11.79
C MET A 227 -6.88 9.83 -11.53
N SER A 228 -7.53 8.74 -11.10
CA SER A 228 -8.92 8.77 -10.67
C SER A 228 -9.08 8.24 -9.26
N ARG A 229 -10.27 8.52 -8.68
CA ARG A 229 -10.82 7.71 -7.60
C ARG A 229 -11.38 6.40 -8.17
N PRO A 230 -11.56 5.36 -7.35
CA PRO A 230 -12.38 4.21 -7.70
C PRO A 230 -13.78 4.66 -8.09
N GLU A 231 -14.37 4.01 -9.10
CA GLU A 231 -15.76 4.28 -9.48
C GLU A 231 -16.72 3.78 -8.39
N GLU A 232 -16.35 2.68 -7.72
CA GLU A 232 -17.10 2.03 -6.65
C GLU A 232 -16.26 1.89 -5.37
N ILE A 233 -16.90 2.04 -4.21
CA ILE A 233 -16.24 1.95 -2.90
C ILE A 233 -16.12 0.49 -2.43
N ILE A 234 -17.20 -0.29 -2.61
CA ILE A 234 -17.33 -1.66 -2.10
C ILE A 234 -16.18 -2.58 -2.54
N PRO A 235 -15.80 -2.64 -3.84
CA PRO A 235 -14.74 -3.55 -4.30
C PRO A 235 -13.39 -3.35 -3.60
N ILE A 236 -13.06 -2.12 -3.21
CA ILE A 236 -11.80 -1.81 -2.53
C ILE A 236 -11.87 -2.13 -1.05
N MET A 237 -13.04 -1.99 -0.44
CA MET A 237 -13.25 -2.43 0.94
C MET A 237 -13.15 -3.96 1.05
N GLU A 238 -13.75 -4.70 0.12
CA GLU A 238 -13.62 -6.17 0.04
C GLU A 238 -12.17 -6.59 -0.15
N LEU A 239 -11.45 -5.93 -1.07
CA LEU A 239 -10.03 -6.13 -1.29
C LEU A 239 -9.22 -5.88 0.01
N SER A 240 -9.46 -4.75 0.69
CA SER A 240 -8.78 -4.40 1.93
C SER A 240 -9.03 -5.46 3.00
N ARG A 241 -10.29 -5.81 3.27
CA ARG A 241 -10.68 -6.87 4.22
C ARG A 241 -10.02 -8.21 3.91
N HIS A 242 -10.05 -8.63 2.65
CA HIS A 242 -9.48 -9.91 2.23
C HIS A 242 -7.96 -9.90 2.38
N SER A 243 -7.28 -8.84 1.91
CA SER A 243 -5.82 -8.74 2.01
C SER A 243 -5.33 -8.64 3.46
N HIS A 244 -6.00 -7.85 4.30
CA HIS A 244 -5.68 -7.67 5.70
C HIS A 244 -5.87 -8.98 6.49
N LYS A 245 -6.95 -9.73 6.20
CA LYS A 245 -7.22 -11.05 6.83
C LYS A 245 -6.13 -12.10 6.55
N LEU A 246 -5.50 -12.05 5.37
CA LEU A 246 -4.41 -12.96 5.00
C LEU A 246 -3.05 -12.48 5.49
N ASN A 247 -2.94 -11.25 5.99
CA ASN A 247 -1.72 -10.72 6.56
C ASN A 247 -1.56 -11.11 8.02
N VAL A 248 -0.31 -11.31 8.45
CA VAL A 248 0.01 -11.57 9.86
C VAL A 248 0.32 -10.24 10.54
N SER A 249 -0.18 -10.05 11.77
CA SER A 249 0.11 -8.83 12.55
C SER A 249 1.63 -8.57 12.65
N GLY A 250 2.05 -7.33 12.42
CA GLY A 250 3.45 -6.92 12.40
C GLY A 250 4.19 -7.17 11.07
N ASN A 251 3.64 -7.99 10.17
CA ASN A 251 4.19 -8.19 8.83
C ASN A 251 3.72 -7.05 7.89
N PRO A 252 4.60 -6.47 7.05
CA PRO A 252 4.19 -5.37 6.19
C PRO A 252 3.30 -5.86 5.04
N ILE A 253 2.21 -5.14 4.77
CA ILE A 253 1.48 -5.28 3.50
C ILE A 253 2.23 -4.50 2.42
N ILE A 254 2.60 -5.16 1.33
CA ILE A 254 3.31 -4.53 0.21
C ILE A 254 2.25 -3.96 -0.74
N VAL A 255 2.19 -2.63 -0.86
CA VAL A 255 1.19 -1.95 -1.69
C VAL A 255 1.89 -1.21 -2.81
N HIS A 256 1.43 -1.43 -4.05
CA HIS A 256 1.92 -0.67 -5.18
C HIS A 256 0.82 -0.34 -6.20
N CYS A 257 1.09 0.67 -7.00
CA CYS A 257 0.33 1.01 -8.19
C CYS A 257 1.33 1.21 -9.33
N SER A 258 1.22 2.28 -10.12
CA SER A 258 2.28 2.63 -11.08
C SER A 258 3.43 3.38 -10.41
N ALA A 259 3.15 4.57 -9.84
CA ALA A 259 4.15 5.38 -9.14
C ALA A 259 4.34 4.99 -7.66
N GLY A 260 3.38 4.24 -7.10
CA GLY A 260 3.40 3.85 -5.69
C GLY A 260 2.99 4.97 -4.72
N VAL A 261 2.18 5.93 -5.15
CA VAL A 261 1.84 7.12 -4.34
C VAL A 261 0.34 7.43 -4.31
N GLY A 262 -0.30 7.66 -5.45
CA GLY A 262 -1.72 8.06 -5.51
C GLY A 262 -2.67 6.96 -5.00
N ARG A 263 -2.91 5.95 -5.84
CA ARG A 263 -3.79 4.81 -5.52
C ARG A 263 -3.30 4.01 -4.32
N SER A 264 -1.97 3.80 -4.22
CA SER A 264 -1.35 3.14 -3.07
C SER A 264 -1.61 3.88 -1.76
N GLY A 265 -1.49 5.22 -1.75
CA GLY A 265 -1.77 6.01 -0.56
C GLY A 265 -3.25 6.02 -0.20
N THR A 266 -4.14 6.06 -1.19
CA THR A 266 -5.59 5.95 -0.95
C THR A 266 -5.95 4.59 -0.37
N PHE A 267 -5.40 3.50 -0.92
CA PHE A 267 -5.60 2.16 -0.39
C PHE A 267 -5.08 2.03 1.04
N ILE A 268 -3.82 2.44 1.31
CA ILE A 268 -3.24 2.35 2.67
C ILE A 268 -4.05 3.18 3.67
N ALA A 269 -4.50 4.37 3.28
CA ALA A 269 -5.31 5.21 4.17
C ALA A 269 -6.64 4.54 4.52
N LEU A 270 -7.31 3.90 3.55
CA LEU A 270 -8.55 3.16 3.77
C LEU A 270 -8.31 1.89 4.59
N ASP A 271 -7.25 1.14 4.29
CA ASP A 271 -6.93 -0.10 4.99
C ASP A 271 -6.67 0.15 6.48
N HIS A 272 -5.82 1.12 6.80
CA HIS A 272 -5.55 1.50 8.19
C HIS A 272 -6.81 2.02 8.88
N LEU A 273 -7.60 2.85 8.18
CA LEU A 273 -8.86 3.38 8.71
C LEU A 273 -9.80 2.23 9.08
N LEU A 274 -10.02 1.28 8.17
CA LEU A 274 -10.95 0.16 8.31
C LEU A 274 -10.57 -0.84 9.40
N HIS A 275 -9.28 -1.13 9.53
CA HIS A 275 -8.83 -2.29 10.31
C HIS A 275 -8.17 -1.91 11.64
N ASP A 276 -7.54 -0.74 11.69
CA ASP A 276 -6.61 -0.39 12.77
C ASP A 276 -7.01 0.90 13.51
N THR A 277 -8.25 1.39 13.36
CA THR A 277 -8.74 2.56 14.10
C THR A 277 -10.00 2.32 14.92
N LYS A 278 -10.03 2.87 16.13
CA LYS A 278 -11.15 2.70 17.09
C LYS A 278 -12.49 3.17 16.53
N ASP A 279 -12.50 4.23 15.73
CA ASP A 279 -13.73 4.76 15.12
C ASP A 279 -14.38 3.80 14.13
N PHE A 280 -13.62 2.88 13.52
CA PHE A 280 -14.12 1.96 12.49
C PHE A 280 -14.05 0.49 12.91
N MET A 281 -13.47 0.20 14.07
CA MET A 281 -13.55 -1.12 14.67
C MET A 281 -14.91 -1.33 15.31
N VAL A 282 -15.55 -2.41 14.89
CA VAL A 282 -16.79 -2.88 15.47
C VAL A 282 -16.56 -3.27 16.94
N GLN A 283 -17.37 -2.74 17.85
CA GLN A 283 -17.32 -3.07 19.28
C GLN A 283 -18.49 -3.99 19.69
N ASN A 284 -18.19 -5.02 20.49
CA ASN A 284 -19.22 -5.85 21.11
C ASN A 284 -20.01 -5.04 22.15
N LYS A 285 -21.33 -5.02 22.01
CA LYS A 285 -22.24 -4.51 23.03
C LYS A 285 -22.61 -5.60 24.05
N GLY A 286 -21.74 -5.84 25.03
CA GLY A 286 -22.10 -6.52 26.29
C GLY A 286 -22.60 -7.98 26.20
N ASP A 287 -22.79 -8.59 27.38
CA ASP A 287 -23.05 -10.03 27.60
C ASP A 287 -24.42 -10.58 27.13
N ASP A 288 -25.19 -9.82 26.34
CA ASP A 288 -26.49 -10.26 25.85
C ASP A 288 -26.38 -10.96 24.49
N LYS A 289 -27.01 -12.14 24.39
CA LYS A 289 -26.99 -13.08 23.24
C LYS A 289 -27.54 -12.54 21.90
N ASN A 290 -27.79 -11.24 21.79
CA ASN A 290 -28.12 -10.55 20.54
C ASN A 290 -26.94 -9.64 20.18
N GLU A 291 -25.93 -10.24 19.56
CA GLU A 291 -24.76 -9.54 19.02
C GLU A 291 -25.22 -8.50 17.98
N THR A 292 -25.15 -7.22 18.31
CA THR A 292 -25.29 -6.14 17.32
C THR A 292 -23.99 -5.37 17.27
N TYR A 293 -23.24 -5.65 16.22
CA TYR A 293 -22.00 -5.01 15.81
C TYR A 293 -22.32 -3.59 15.34
N MET A 294 -21.84 -2.56 16.04
CA MET A 294 -22.05 -1.16 15.66
C MET A 294 -20.74 -0.38 15.70
N LEU A 295 -20.50 0.45 14.70
CA LEU A 295 -19.42 1.44 14.74
C LEU A 295 -19.70 2.46 15.85
N LYS A 296 -18.69 2.76 16.67
CA LYS A 296 -18.81 3.75 17.74
C LYS A 296 -17.58 4.66 17.74
N PRO A 297 -17.71 5.90 17.22
CA PRO A 297 -16.60 6.84 17.26
C PRO A 297 -16.14 7.10 18.70
N VAL A 298 -14.84 7.33 18.86
CA VAL A 298 -14.26 7.76 20.13
C VAL A 298 -14.87 9.10 20.53
N ALA A 299 -15.52 9.12 21.70
CA ALA A 299 -16.08 10.33 22.27
C ALA A 299 -14.98 11.39 22.46
N ASP A 300 -15.32 12.65 22.19
CA ASP A 300 -14.43 13.81 22.38
C ASP A 300 -13.15 13.80 21.51
N TYR A 301 -13.07 12.99 20.45
CA TYR A 301 -11.98 13.06 19.50
C TYR A 301 -12.05 14.35 18.67
N THR A 302 -11.09 15.26 18.85
CA THR A 302 -11.13 16.63 18.30
C THR A 302 -10.28 16.84 17.04
N LYS A 303 -9.52 15.82 16.61
CA LYS A 303 -8.68 15.91 15.42
C LYS A 303 -9.35 15.18 14.24
N ASP A 304 -8.98 15.56 13.03
CA ASP A 304 -9.46 14.87 11.83
C ASP A 304 -8.58 13.63 11.58
N LEU A 305 -9.19 12.46 11.68
CA LEU A 305 -8.47 11.18 11.58
C LEU A 305 -7.88 10.97 10.18
N ILE A 306 -8.66 11.26 9.12
CA ILE A 306 -8.24 11.04 7.73
C ILE A 306 -7.13 12.03 7.36
N GLU A 307 -7.25 13.30 7.77
CA GLU A 307 -6.19 14.31 7.61
C GLU A 307 -4.87 13.88 8.26
N GLN A 308 -4.92 13.33 9.48
CA GLN A 308 -3.74 12.84 10.19
C GLN A 308 -3.10 11.64 9.50
N ILE A 309 -3.90 10.65 9.09
CA ILE A 309 -3.41 9.48 8.34
C ILE A 309 -2.67 9.95 7.08
N VAL A 310 -3.31 10.77 6.25
CA VAL A 310 -2.72 11.23 4.98
C VAL A 310 -1.47 12.09 5.22
N SER A 311 -1.47 12.92 6.27
CA SER A 311 -0.28 13.69 6.67
C SER A 311 0.89 12.78 7.09
N GLN A 312 0.62 11.72 7.86
CA GLN A 312 1.65 10.72 8.21
C GLN A 312 2.19 10.00 6.98
N LEU A 313 1.31 9.59 6.05
CA LEU A 313 1.70 8.96 4.79
C LEU A 313 2.63 9.87 3.98
N ARG A 314 2.25 11.14 3.75
CA ARG A 314 3.06 12.10 2.97
C ARG A 314 4.36 12.50 3.63
N SER A 315 4.42 12.41 4.96
CA SER A 315 5.68 12.56 5.67
C SER A 315 6.64 11.41 5.34
N GLN A 316 6.18 10.21 5.02
CA GLN A 316 7.05 9.03 4.83
C GLN A 316 7.30 8.70 3.36
N ARG A 317 6.36 8.98 2.47
CA ARG A 317 6.54 8.85 1.03
C ARG A 317 5.82 10.01 0.35
N MET A 318 6.52 10.71 -0.53
CA MET A 318 5.94 11.87 -1.22
C MET A 318 4.71 11.49 -2.06
N LYS A 319 3.82 12.45 -2.27
CA LYS A 319 2.63 12.40 -3.13
C LYS A 319 1.61 11.32 -2.76
N MET A 320 1.69 10.73 -1.58
CA MET A 320 0.70 9.76 -1.10
C MET A 320 -0.69 10.42 -1.07
N VAL A 321 -1.69 9.74 -1.66
CA VAL A 321 -3.01 10.34 -2.00
C VAL A 321 -2.81 11.58 -2.86
N GLN A 322 -2.58 11.36 -4.16
CA GLN A 322 -2.00 12.38 -5.04
C GLN A 322 -2.99 13.46 -5.46
N LEU A 323 -4.27 13.11 -5.58
CA LEU A 323 -5.30 14.01 -6.10
C LEU A 323 -6.33 14.38 -5.04
N LYS A 324 -6.91 15.58 -5.18
CA LYS A 324 -8.02 16.06 -4.34
C LYS A 324 -9.17 15.04 -4.31
N ASP A 325 -9.56 14.53 -5.48
CA ASP A 325 -10.68 13.58 -5.59
C ASP A 325 -10.39 12.25 -4.87
N GLN A 326 -9.11 11.85 -4.80
CA GLN A 326 -8.69 10.68 -4.03
C GLN A 326 -8.78 10.94 -2.52
N TYR A 327 -8.46 12.15 -2.08
CA TYR A 327 -8.58 12.55 -0.67
C TYR A 327 -10.05 12.61 -0.24
N VAL A 328 -10.89 13.31 -1.01
CA VAL A 328 -12.35 13.39 -0.76
C VAL A 328 -13.00 12.01 -0.82
N PHE A 329 -12.54 11.13 -1.73
CA PHE A 329 -13.02 9.75 -1.80
C PHE A 329 -12.84 8.97 -0.49
N ILE A 330 -11.74 9.19 0.26
CA ILE A 330 -11.53 8.51 1.55
C ILE A 330 -12.62 8.91 2.55
N TYR A 331 -13.01 10.20 2.57
CA TYR A 331 -14.12 10.66 3.41
C TYR A 331 -15.46 10.05 2.98
N HIS A 332 -15.75 10.00 1.68
CA HIS A 332 -16.98 9.39 1.19
C HIS A 332 -17.06 7.88 1.49
N ALA A 333 -15.93 7.16 1.37
CA ALA A 333 -15.87 5.75 1.73
C ALA A 333 -16.10 5.54 3.23
N ALA A 334 -15.49 6.38 4.06
CA ALA A 334 -15.68 6.38 5.50
C ALA A 334 -17.13 6.70 5.92
N GLU A 335 -17.76 7.67 5.27
CA GLU A 335 -19.17 8.04 5.50
C GLU A 335 -20.12 6.91 5.07
N LEU A 336 -19.82 6.24 3.95
CA LEU A 336 -20.61 5.09 3.48
C LEU A 336 -20.63 3.97 4.52
N LEU A 337 -19.50 3.64 5.16
CA LEU A 337 -19.44 2.64 6.23
C LEU A 337 -20.42 2.94 7.37
N TYR A 338 -20.42 4.17 7.87
CA TYR A 338 -21.34 4.61 8.91
C TYR A 338 -22.80 4.59 8.46
N THR A 339 -23.05 4.87 7.18
CA THR A 339 -24.38 4.79 6.58
C THR A 339 -24.88 3.34 6.52
N LEU A 340 -24.02 2.40 6.12
CA LEU A 340 -24.34 0.98 6.05
C LEU A 340 -24.53 0.36 7.44
N ASP A 341 -23.68 0.72 8.40
CA ASP A 341 -23.81 0.38 9.82
C ASP A 341 -25.18 0.82 10.38
N ARG A 342 -25.53 2.10 10.16
CA ARG A 342 -26.83 2.65 10.59
C ARG A 342 -28.03 1.94 9.96
N ASN A 343 -27.86 1.42 8.75
CA ASN A 343 -28.90 0.69 8.03
C ASN A 343 -28.90 -0.83 8.35
N ASN A 344 -28.00 -1.32 9.20
CA ASN A 344 -27.80 -2.73 9.54
C ASN A 344 -27.49 -3.62 8.32
N VAL A 345 -26.76 -3.08 7.34
CA VAL A 345 -26.30 -3.81 6.14
C VAL A 345 -24.78 -3.88 6.06
N LEU A 346 -24.07 -3.50 7.13
CA LEU A 346 -22.61 -3.57 7.18
C LEU A 346 -22.10 -5.01 7.10
N ASP A 347 -22.83 -5.96 7.69
CA ASP A 347 -22.50 -7.40 7.68
C ASP A 347 -22.75 -8.07 6.31
N GLU A 348 -23.45 -7.39 5.40
CA GLU A 348 -23.68 -7.85 4.02
C GLU A 348 -22.50 -7.54 3.09
N LEU A 349 -21.51 -6.78 3.57
CA LEU A 349 -20.22 -6.48 2.92
C LEU A 349 -19.08 -7.24 3.59
#